data_AF-A0A1V8SC97-F1
#
_entry.id   AF-A0A1V8SC97-F1
#
_cell.length_a   1.000
_cell.length_b   1.000
_cell.length_c   1.000
_cell.angle_alpha   90.00
_cell.angle_beta   90.00
_cell.angle_gamma   90.00
#
_symmetry.space_group_name_H-M   'P 1'
#
loop_
_entity.id
_entity.type
_entity.pdbx_description
1 polymer ?
#
loop_
_entity_poly.entity_id
_entity_poly.type
_entity_poly.pdbx_seq_one_letter_code
_entity_poly.pdbx_strand_id
1 'polypeptide(L)'
;MSSQASPWLSYPEARRQYRAGQLTWEGYIDQLLSRCLADSIHSVDEDNSCIAFEKFDLFICYVKEWTCANKIADTSPIKATFMAYRNSTIQELAATFPALRADYAPQFKSSLLLLALQERNAEVFRFLLARSDVQWNVRGFEGATYRVDKEKHPEIWEIIEGSEFRKQRPWMSLKQRERMERWCPLR
;
A
#
# COMPACT_ATOMS: atom_id res chain seq x y z
N MET A 1 26.20 21.64 -8.86
CA MET A 1 24.79 21.83 -8.45
C MET A 1 24.61 21.09 -7.14
N SER A 2 24.52 21.80 -6.02
CA SER A 2 24.35 21.16 -4.71
C SER A 2 22.98 20.48 -4.67
N SER A 3 22.98 19.16 -4.55
CA SER A 3 21.80 18.37 -4.22
C SER A 3 21.31 18.83 -2.84
N GLN A 4 20.39 19.79 -2.80
CA GLN A 4 19.63 20.07 -1.58
C GLN A 4 18.81 18.81 -1.30
N ALA A 5 19.28 18.01 -0.34
CA ALA A 5 18.50 16.91 0.19
C ALA A 5 17.14 17.49 0.64
N SER A 6 16.05 16.99 0.06
CA SER A 6 14.71 17.43 0.46
C SER A 6 14.56 17.26 1.97
N PRO A 7 13.99 18.25 2.67
CA PRO A 7 13.79 18.15 4.11
C PRO A 7 12.99 16.88 4.41
N TRP A 8 13.40 16.17 5.45
CA TRP A 8 12.73 14.95 5.89
C TRP A 8 11.32 15.28 6.40
N LEU A 9 10.30 14.56 5.92
CA LEU A 9 8.89 14.78 6.24
C LEU A 9 8.33 13.58 6.96
N SER A 10 7.50 13.77 7.99
CA SER A 10 6.80 12.66 8.64
C SER A 10 5.91 11.88 7.67
N TYR A 11 5.56 10.61 7.94
CA TYR A 11 4.68 9.86 7.03
C TYR A 11 3.36 10.60 6.70
N PRO A 12 2.64 11.20 7.69
CA PRO A 12 1.45 11.98 7.39
C PRO A 12 1.73 13.22 6.54
N GLU A 13 2.86 13.89 6.76
CA GLU A 13 3.23 15.11 6.04
C GLU A 13 3.67 14.81 4.61
N ALA A 14 4.53 13.80 4.39
CA ALA A 14 4.93 13.33 3.07
C ALA A 14 3.71 12.97 2.21
N ARG A 15 2.74 12.26 2.81
CA ARG A 15 1.49 11.92 2.15
C ARG A 15 0.63 13.15 1.85
N ARG A 16 0.52 14.09 2.79
CA ARG A 16 -0.24 15.33 2.60
C ARG A 16 0.34 16.13 1.44
N GLN A 17 1.66 16.30 1.41
CA GLN A 17 2.36 17.01 0.34
C GLN A 17 2.24 16.29 -1.01
N TYR A 18 2.32 14.95 -1.03
CA TYR A 18 2.07 14.18 -2.26
C TYR A 18 0.65 14.41 -2.79
N ARG A 19 -0.37 14.32 -1.93
CA ARG A 19 -1.77 14.58 -2.33
C ARG A 19 -2.01 16.02 -2.75
N ALA A 20 -1.27 16.97 -2.20
CA ALA A 20 -1.32 18.38 -2.60
C ALA A 20 -0.52 18.68 -3.87
N GLY A 21 0.16 17.69 -4.47
CA GLY A 21 1.04 17.87 -5.63
C GLY A 21 2.34 18.60 -5.33
N GLN A 22 2.68 18.78 -4.05
CA GLN A 22 3.90 19.44 -3.58
C GLN A 22 5.09 18.47 -3.50
N LEU A 23 4.82 17.18 -3.49
CA LEU A 23 5.81 16.10 -3.52
C LEU A 23 5.55 15.22 -4.74
N THR A 24 6.60 14.88 -5.48
CA THR A 24 6.48 13.93 -6.61
C THR A 24 6.26 12.50 -6.09
N TRP A 25 5.81 11.59 -6.96
CA TRP A 25 5.73 10.17 -6.60
C TRP A 25 7.08 9.62 -6.15
N GLU A 26 8.14 9.92 -6.88
CA GLU A 26 9.50 9.52 -6.51
C GLU A 26 9.90 10.07 -5.14
N GLY A 27 9.68 11.37 -4.90
CA GLY A 27 9.98 11.99 -3.61
C GLY A 27 9.16 11.37 -2.47
N TYR A 28 7.91 11.01 -2.72
CA TYR A 28 7.06 10.32 -1.75
C TYR A 28 7.58 8.91 -1.42
N ILE A 29 8.00 8.15 -2.43
CA ILE A 29 8.60 6.83 -2.24
C ILE A 29 9.93 6.92 -1.51
N ASP A 30 10.76 7.93 -1.81
CA ASP A 30 12.03 8.15 -1.10
C ASP A 30 11.79 8.46 0.39
N GLN A 31 10.79 9.30 0.71
CA GLN A 31 10.39 9.56 2.11
C GLN A 31 9.94 8.26 2.80
N LEU A 32 9.15 7.42 2.12
CA LEU A 32 8.67 6.15 2.66
C LEU A 32 9.81 5.15 2.92
N LEU A 33 10.72 4.97 1.95
CA LEU A 33 11.77 3.96 1.99
C LEU A 33 12.96 4.34 2.87
N SER A 34 13.23 5.63 3.08
CA SER A 34 14.30 6.11 3.97
C SER A 34 14.19 5.57 5.42
N ARG A 35 12.98 5.19 5.84
CA ARG A 35 12.67 4.63 7.16
C ARG A 35 12.71 3.10 7.22
N CYS A 36 12.72 2.47 6.05
CA CYS A 36 12.74 1.01 5.92
C CYS A 36 14.16 0.44 6.06
N LEU A 37 15.19 1.29 5.93
CA LEU A 37 16.59 0.91 6.04
C LEU A 37 16.94 0.52 7.48
N ALA A 38 17.66 -0.59 7.63
CA ALA A 38 18.04 -1.15 8.94
C ALA A 38 18.79 -0.14 9.84
N ASP A 39 19.59 0.75 9.26
CA ASP A 39 20.39 1.75 9.98
C ASP A 39 19.74 3.15 9.98
N SER A 40 18.43 3.23 9.72
CA SER A 40 17.75 4.51 9.66
C SER A 40 17.72 5.17 11.05
N ILE A 41 18.42 6.32 11.16
CA ILE A 41 18.35 7.24 12.30
C ILE A 41 16.93 7.74 12.59
N HIS A 42 16.01 7.49 11.65
CA HIS A 42 14.62 7.93 11.67
C HIS A 42 13.63 6.85 12.16
N SER A 43 14.14 5.70 12.66
CA SER A 43 13.31 4.57 13.10
C SER A 43 12.65 4.76 14.48
N VAL A 44 13.02 5.80 15.25
CA VAL A 44 12.75 5.86 16.69
C VAL A 44 11.65 6.86 17.11
N ASP A 45 11.39 7.95 16.35
CA ASP A 45 10.69 9.13 16.91
C ASP A 45 9.26 9.41 16.41
N GLU A 46 8.71 8.68 15.45
CA GLU A 46 7.31 8.87 15.04
C GLU A 46 6.39 7.89 15.76
N ASP A 47 5.57 8.43 16.67
CA ASP A 47 4.47 7.81 17.40
C ASP A 47 4.03 6.46 16.78
N ASN A 48 4.55 5.38 17.35
CA ASN A 48 4.82 4.14 16.64
C ASN A 48 3.57 3.30 16.32
N SER A 49 2.38 3.80 16.65
CA SER A 49 1.15 3.04 16.47
C SER A 49 0.69 3.07 15.01
N CYS A 50 0.80 1.91 14.35
CA CYS A 50 0.12 1.61 13.08
C CYS A 50 -1.37 2.03 13.10
N ILE A 51 -1.99 2.06 14.28
CA ILE A 51 -3.36 2.51 14.55
C ILE A 51 -3.65 3.92 14.03
N ALA A 52 -2.69 4.86 14.15
CA ALA A 52 -2.87 6.21 13.63
C ALA A 52 -2.97 6.23 12.10
N PHE A 53 -2.21 5.34 11.42
CA PHE A 53 -2.20 5.23 9.97
C PHE A 53 -3.41 4.46 9.42
N GLU A 54 -3.97 3.48 10.13
CA GLU A 54 -5.13 2.70 9.65
C GLU A 54 -6.33 3.57 9.23
N LYS A 55 -6.50 4.74 9.85
CA LYS A 55 -7.57 5.68 9.52
C LYS A 55 -7.31 6.40 8.21
N PHE A 56 -6.05 6.74 7.92
CA PHE A 56 -5.72 7.58 6.78
C PHE A 56 -5.08 6.78 5.65
N ASP A 57 -4.07 5.96 5.92
CA ASP A 57 -3.34 5.18 4.93
C ASP A 57 -2.99 3.75 5.39
N LEU A 58 -3.81 2.80 4.95
CA LEU A 58 -3.59 1.37 5.21
C LEU A 58 -2.34 0.84 4.50
N PHE A 59 -1.95 1.40 3.35
CA PHE A 59 -0.75 1.00 2.63
C PHE A 59 0.52 1.35 3.41
N ILE A 60 0.64 2.59 3.89
CA ILE A 60 1.81 3.01 4.70
C ILE A 60 1.91 2.17 5.97
N CYS A 61 0.78 1.93 6.64
CA CYS A 61 0.69 1.09 7.83
C CYS A 61 1.30 -0.30 7.56
N TYR A 62 0.85 -0.95 6.48
CA TYR A 62 1.33 -2.28 6.13
C TYR A 62 2.80 -2.29 5.69
N VAL A 63 3.24 -1.29 4.89
CA VAL A 63 4.67 -1.16 4.50
C VAL A 63 5.56 -1.02 5.72
N LYS A 64 5.21 -0.14 6.66
CA LYS A 64 5.96 0.03 7.91
C LYS A 64 6.07 -1.29 8.69
N GLU A 65 4.97 -2.02 8.84
CA GLU A 65 4.93 -3.27 9.61
C GLU A 65 5.93 -4.32 9.10
N TRP A 66 5.92 -4.64 7.80
CA TRP A 66 6.83 -5.68 7.30
C TRP A 66 8.26 -5.18 7.10
N THR A 67 8.49 -3.90 6.80
CA THR A 67 9.84 -3.36 6.66
C THR A 67 10.62 -3.37 7.98
N CYS A 68 9.97 -3.00 9.09
CA CYS A 68 10.54 -3.11 10.44
C CYS A 68 10.90 -4.56 10.81
N ALA A 69 10.11 -5.54 10.36
CA ALA A 69 10.37 -6.95 10.63
C ALA A 69 11.55 -7.53 9.82
N ASN A 70 11.81 -7.00 8.62
CA ASN A 70 12.75 -7.59 7.67
C ASN A 70 14.15 -6.93 7.60
N LYS A 71 14.38 -5.81 8.33
CA LYS A 71 15.68 -5.11 8.39
C LYS A 71 16.34 -4.93 7.02
N ILE A 72 15.67 -4.19 6.15
CA ILE A 72 16.04 -4.07 4.73
C ILE A 72 17.37 -3.30 4.60
N ALA A 73 18.36 -3.91 3.95
CA ALA A 73 19.67 -3.28 3.72
C ALA A 73 19.69 -2.44 2.44
N ASP A 74 18.95 -2.83 1.42
CA ASP A 74 18.85 -2.14 0.14
C ASP A 74 17.38 -2.05 -0.31
N THR A 75 16.91 -0.82 -0.50
CA THR A 75 15.55 -0.51 -0.93
C THR A 75 15.45 -0.25 -2.44
N SER A 76 16.55 -0.32 -3.19
CA SER A 76 16.58 -0.03 -4.63
C SER A 76 15.62 -0.92 -5.44
N PRO A 77 15.54 -2.25 -5.22
CA PRO A 77 14.57 -3.10 -5.93
C PRO A 77 13.10 -2.74 -5.61
N ILE A 78 12.85 -2.34 -4.36
CA ILE A 78 11.54 -1.89 -3.91
C ILE A 78 11.17 -0.56 -4.59
N LYS A 79 12.08 0.42 -4.60
CA LYS A 79 11.89 1.71 -5.29
C LYS A 79 11.62 1.49 -6.77
N ALA A 80 12.46 0.68 -7.45
CA ALA A 80 12.29 0.37 -8.86
C ALA A 80 10.90 -0.22 -9.16
N THR A 81 10.42 -1.12 -8.29
CA THR A 81 9.08 -1.70 -8.45
C THR A 81 7.96 -0.68 -8.24
N PHE A 82 8.06 0.22 -7.26
CA PHE A 82 7.09 1.31 -7.08
C PHE A 82 7.10 2.31 -8.24
N MET A 83 8.25 2.56 -8.85
CA MET A 83 8.34 3.40 -10.04
C MET A 83 7.69 2.71 -11.25
N ALA A 84 7.93 1.41 -11.42
CA ALA A 84 7.27 0.62 -12.47
C ALA A 84 5.75 0.57 -12.29
N TYR A 85 5.25 0.44 -11.06
CA TYR A 85 3.82 0.52 -10.76
C TYR A 85 3.16 1.80 -11.29
N ARG A 86 3.89 2.93 -11.25
CA ARG A 86 3.33 4.24 -11.62
C ARG A 86 3.51 4.58 -13.10
N ASN A 87 4.62 4.17 -13.69
CA ASN A 87 5.09 4.70 -14.97
C ASN A 87 5.16 3.66 -16.09
N SER A 88 4.84 2.40 -15.80
CA SER A 88 5.12 1.28 -16.71
C SER A 88 3.89 0.40 -16.94
N THR A 89 4.01 -0.47 -17.93
CA THR A 89 3.02 -1.51 -18.25
C THR A 89 2.99 -2.60 -17.17
N ILE A 90 1.95 -3.43 -17.13
CA ILE A 90 1.90 -4.60 -16.25
C ILE A 90 3.11 -5.52 -16.49
N GLN A 91 3.51 -5.71 -17.74
CA GLN A 91 4.63 -6.58 -18.10
C GLN A 91 5.94 -6.06 -17.50
N GLU A 92 6.18 -4.76 -17.59
CA GLU A 92 7.35 -4.11 -17.00
C GLU A 92 7.29 -4.13 -15.46
N LEU A 93 6.12 -3.90 -14.86
CA LEU A 93 5.93 -4.08 -13.41
C LEU A 93 6.28 -5.52 -13.00
N ALA A 94 5.75 -6.53 -13.70
CA ALA A 94 6.00 -7.93 -13.41
C ALA A 94 7.50 -8.30 -13.54
N ALA A 95 8.20 -7.67 -14.48
CA ALA A 95 9.63 -7.89 -14.72
C ALA A 95 10.52 -7.40 -13.56
N THR A 96 10.02 -6.52 -12.68
CA THR A 96 10.77 -6.08 -11.49
C THR A 96 10.73 -7.10 -10.34
N PHE A 97 9.73 -7.98 -10.30
CA PHE A 97 9.53 -8.89 -9.16
C PHE A 97 10.67 -9.86 -8.89
N PRO A 98 11.40 -10.42 -9.88
CA PRO A 98 12.54 -11.28 -9.64
C PRO A 98 13.71 -10.61 -8.89
N ALA A 99 13.80 -9.27 -8.92
CA ALA A 99 14.83 -8.53 -8.21
C ALA A 99 14.51 -8.33 -6.72
N LEU A 100 13.26 -8.59 -6.29
CA LEU A 100 12.88 -8.53 -4.88
C LEU A 100 13.44 -9.73 -4.13
N ARG A 101 13.95 -9.49 -2.92
CA ARG A 101 14.42 -10.59 -2.06
C ARG A 101 13.26 -11.45 -1.59
N ALA A 102 13.48 -12.75 -1.50
CA ALA A 102 12.45 -13.73 -1.18
C ALA A 102 11.86 -13.58 0.23
N ASP A 103 12.61 -12.99 1.17
CA ASP A 103 12.21 -12.75 2.56
C ASP A 103 11.05 -11.75 2.70
N TYR A 104 11.01 -10.71 1.85
CA TYR A 104 9.96 -9.68 1.88
C TYR A 104 9.11 -9.59 0.60
N ALA A 105 9.45 -10.30 -0.47
CA ALA A 105 8.75 -10.21 -1.75
C ALA A 105 7.23 -10.43 -1.64
N PRO A 106 6.71 -11.43 -0.88
CA PRO A 106 5.27 -11.61 -0.72
C PRO A 106 4.58 -10.39 -0.08
N GLN A 107 5.13 -9.88 1.03
CA GLN A 107 4.58 -8.73 1.77
C GLN A 107 4.64 -7.46 0.93
N PHE A 108 5.72 -7.29 0.16
CA PHE A 108 5.84 -6.18 -0.76
C PHE A 108 4.77 -6.23 -1.87
N LYS A 109 4.56 -7.39 -2.50
CA LYS A 109 3.51 -7.54 -3.53
C LYS A 109 2.10 -7.35 -2.95
N SER A 110 1.87 -7.82 -1.73
CA SER A 110 0.63 -7.53 -0.98
C SER A 110 0.44 -6.04 -0.70
N SER A 111 1.53 -5.30 -0.47
CA SER A 111 1.49 -3.83 -0.33
C SER A 111 1.09 -3.17 -1.66
N LEU A 112 1.61 -3.64 -2.79
CA LEU A 112 1.18 -3.17 -4.12
C LEU A 112 -0.29 -3.50 -4.38
N LEU A 113 -0.77 -4.67 -3.97
CA LEU A 113 -2.18 -5.04 -4.12
C LEU A 113 -3.08 -4.08 -3.33
N LEU A 114 -2.69 -3.75 -2.10
CA LEU A 114 -3.41 -2.79 -1.26
C LEU A 114 -3.35 -1.36 -1.84
N LEU A 115 -2.20 -0.95 -2.38
CA LEU A 115 -2.03 0.34 -3.05
C LEU A 115 -2.93 0.44 -4.29
N ALA A 116 -2.92 -0.58 -5.16
CA ALA A 116 -3.77 -0.63 -6.36
C ALA A 116 -5.25 -0.56 -5.99
N LEU A 117 -5.65 -1.23 -4.90
CA LEU A 117 -7.00 -1.12 -4.35
C LEU A 117 -7.32 0.31 -3.91
N GLN A 118 -6.45 0.94 -3.12
CA GLN A 118 -6.65 2.31 -2.64
C GLN A 118 -6.74 3.35 -3.76
N GLU A 119 -5.88 3.23 -4.78
CA GLU A 119 -5.85 4.13 -5.93
C GLU A 119 -6.92 3.81 -6.99
N ARG A 120 -7.70 2.74 -6.77
CA ARG A 120 -8.73 2.26 -7.71
C ARG A 120 -8.14 1.89 -9.08
N ASN A 121 -6.87 1.44 -9.10
CA ASN A 121 -6.20 0.94 -10.30
C ASN A 121 -6.65 -0.50 -10.58
N ALA A 122 -7.79 -0.65 -11.27
CA ALA A 122 -8.44 -1.92 -11.51
C ALA A 122 -7.56 -2.92 -12.29
N GLU A 123 -6.79 -2.44 -13.26
CA GLU A 123 -5.91 -3.26 -14.09
C GLU A 123 -4.80 -3.91 -13.27
N VAL A 124 -4.03 -3.12 -12.51
CA VAL A 124 -2.97 -3.65 -11.64
C VAL A 124 -3.55 -4.48 -10.49
N PHE A 125 -4.69 -4.07 -9.94
CA PHE A 125 -5.37 -4.81 -8.89
C PHE A 125 -5.78 -6.21 -9.36
N ARG A 126 -6.41 -6.33 -10.55
CA ARG A 126 -6.78 -7.61 -11.16
C ARG A 126 -5.55 -8.48 -11.40
N PHE A 127 -4.49 -7.89 -11.95
CA PHE A 127 -3.23 -8.58 -12.18
C PHE A 127 -2.64 -9.15 -10.89
N LEU A 128 -2.50 -8.35 -9.84
CA LEU A 128 -1.91 -8.77 -8.57
C LEU A 128 -2.78 -9.79 -7.84
N LEU A 129 -4.10 -9.62 -7.86
CA LEU A 129 -5.04 -10.51 -7.18
C LEU A 129 -5.06 -11.92 -7.77
N ALA A 130 -4.79 -12.07 -9.07
CA ALA A 130 -4.75 -13.35 -9.76
C ALA A 130 -3.47 -14.17 -9.49
N ARG A 131 -2.46 -13.57 -8.83
CA ARG A 131 -1.17 -14.21 -8.59
C ARG A 131 -1.18 -15.06 -7.33
N SER A 132 -0.64 -16.28 -7.42
CA SER A 132 -0.52 -17.19 -6.27
C SER A 132 0.52 -16.76 -5.23
N ASP A 133 1.50 -15.93 -5.61
CA ASP A 133 2.55 -15.41 -4.74
C ASP A 133 2.19 -14.07 -4.07
N VAL A 134 0.92 -13.65 -4.17
CA VAL A 134 0.40 -12.43 -3.55
C VAL A 134 -0.62 -12.78 -2.49
N GLN A 135 -0.34 -12.38 -1.25
CA GLN A 135 -1.23 -12.61 -0.13
C GLN A 135 -2.24 -11.47 -0.02
N TRP A 136 -3.54 -11.79 -0.04
CA TRP A 136 -4.60 -10.80 0.16
C TRP A 136 -5.14 -10.78 1.59
N ASN A 137 -4.80 -11.77 2.42
CA ASN A 137 -5.18 -11.86 3.84
C ASN A 137 -4.30 -10.98 4.75
N VAL A 138 -3.94 -9.79 4.26
CA VAL A 138 -3.07 -8.85 4.96
C VAL A 138 -3.88 -7.80 5.70
N ARG A 139 -3.26 -7.20 6.72
CA ARG A 139 -3.89 -6.19 7.57
C ARG A 139 -4.45 -5.04 6.71
N GLY A 140 -5.70 -4.67 6.98
CA GLY A 140 -6.35 -3.57 6.30
C GLY A 140 -6.94 -3.89 4.93
N PHE A 141 -6.61 -5.03 4.30
CA PHE A 141 -7.13 -5.37 2.98
C PHE A 141 -8.65 -5.49 2.96
N GLU A 142 -9.22 -6.28 3.86
CA GLU A 142 -10.67 -6.44 3.97
C GLU A 142 -11.36 -5.09 4.21
N GLY A 143 -10.86 -4.30 5.17
CA GLY A 143 -11.38 -2.95 5.45
C GLY A 143 -11.31 -2.01 4.24
N ALA A 144 -10.26 -2.11 3.43
CA ALA A 144 -10.12 -1.34 2.19
C ALA A 144 -11.14 -1.77 1.13
N THR A 145 -11.47 -3.06 1.04
CA THR A 145 -12.49 -3.54 0.08
C THR A 145 -13.90 -3.03 0.43
N TYR A 146 -14.24 -2.89 1.72
CA TYR A 146 -15.52 -2.30 2.14
C TYR A 146 -15.65 -0.81 1.83
N ARG A 147 -14.53 -0.11 1.59
CA ARG A 147 -14.50 1.30 1.20
C ARG A 147 -14.67 1.51 -0.31
N VAL A 148 -14.78 0.43 -1.09
CA VAL A 148 -15.06 0.53 -2.53
C VAL A 148 -16.55 0.75 -2.73
N ASP A 149 -16.88 1.92 -3.25
CA ASP A 149 -18.23 2.28 -3.67
C ASP A 149 -18.50 1.71 -5.07
N LYS A 150 -19.54 0.87 -5.19
CA LYS A 150 -19.92 0.20 -6.44
C LYS A 150 -20.32 1.21 -7.53
N GLU A 151 -20.98 2.30 -7.16
CA GLU A 151 -21.48 3.30 -8.12
C GLU A 151 -20.32 4.15 -8.66
N LYS A 152 -19.34 4.45 -7.81
CA LYS A 152 -18.17 5.28 -8.19
C LYS A 152 -17.06 4.47 -8.86
N HIS A 153 -16.89 3.20 -8.47
CA HIS A 153 -15.79 2.35 -8.93
C HIS A 153 -16.30 0.94 -9.30
N PRO A 154 -17.19 0.83 -10.31
CA PRO A 154 -17.82 -0.45 -10.65
C PRO A 154 -16.80 -1.52 -11.06
N GLU A 155 -15.76 -1.16 -11.82
CA GLU A 155 -14.79 -2.14 -12.31
C GLU A 155 -14.02 -2.83 -11.17
N ILE A 156 -13.48 -2.06 -10.21
CA ILE A 156 -12.75 -2.65 -9.09
C ILE A 156 -13.69 -3.39 -8.14
N TRP A 157 -14.93 -2.91 -8.01
CA TRP A 157 -15.96 -3.59 -7.24
C TRP A 157 -16.27 -4.97 -7.83
N GLU A 158 -16.42 -5.08 -9.15
CA GLU A 158 -16.67 -6.35 -9.85
C GLU A 158 -15.49 -7.32 -9.71
N ILE A 159 -14.25 -6.82 -9.79
CA ILE A 159 -13.06 -7.66 -9.54
C ILE A 159 -13.08 -8.22 -8.11
N ILE A 160 -13.41 -7.38 -7.12
CA ILE A 160 -13.53 -7.82 -5.73
C ILE A 160 -14.65 -8.85 -5.61
N GLU A 161 -15.81 -8.59 -6.20
CA GLU A 161 -16.97 -9.47 -6.12
C GLU A 161 -16.70 -10.87 -6.69
N GLY A 162 -16.03 -10.93 -7.84
CA GLY A 162 -15.67 -12.19 -8.50
C GLY A 162 -14.48 -12.93 -7.88
N SER A 163 -13.80 -12.33 -6.90
CA SER A 163 -12.55 -12.89 -6.36
C SER A 163 -12.75 -14.07 -5.41
N GLU A 164 -11.75 -14.96 -5.33
CA GLU A 164 -11.68 -16.00 -4.30
C GLU A 164 -11.72 -15.44 -2.88
N PHE A 165 -11.14 -14.25 -2.67
CA PHE A 165 -11.24 -13.54 -1.40
C PHE A 165 -12.70 -13.33 -0.99
N ARG A 166 -13.57 -12.85 -1.90
CA ARG A 166 -14.98 -12.58 -1.56
C ARG A 166 -15.79 -13.85 -1.34
N LYS A 167 -15.45 -14.95 -2.02
CA LYS A 167 -16.03 -16.27 -1.74
C LYS A 167 -15.71 -16.73 -0.31
N GLN A 168 -14.48 -16.50 0.15
CA GLN A 168 -14.04 -16.86 1.51
C GLN A 168 -14.46 -15.84 2.58
N ARG A 169 -14.65 -14.58 2.18
CA ARG A 169 -15.03 -13.45 3.05
C ARG A 169 -16.22 -12.71 2.43
N PRO A 170 -17.44 -13.29 2.48
CA PRO A 170 -18.63 -12.66 1.94
C PRO A 170 -18.85 -11.25 2.52
N TRP A 171 -19.60 -10.41 1.80
CA TRP A 171 -19.96 -9.10 2.33
C TRP A 171 -20.61 -9.23 3.70
N MET A 172 -20.16 -8.40 4.63
CA MET A 172 -20.81 -8.28 5.92
C MET A 172 -22.28 -7.91 5.74
N SER A 173 -23.12 -8.43 6.63
CA SER A 173 -24.52 -7.99 6.72
C SER A 173 -24.59 -6.48 6.98
N LEU A 174 -25.69 -5.85 6.55
CA LEU A 174 -25.95 -4.42 6.77
C LEU A 174 -25.76 -4.03 8.25
N LYS A 175 -26.24 -4.87 9.16
CA LYS A 175 -26.12 -4.70 10.62
C LYS A 175 -24.67 -4.71 11.13
N GLN A 176 -23.79 -5.49 10.51
CA GLN A 176 -22.35 -5.49 10.83
C GLN A 176 -21.66 -4.25 10.25
N ARG A 177 -22.03 -3.83 9.04
CA ARG A 177 -21.53 -2.59 8.43
C ARG A 177 -21.89 -1.36 9.26
N GLU A 178 -23.14 -1.22 9.68
CA GLU A 178 -23.61 -0.14 10.55
C GLU A 178 -22.90 -0.11 11.91
N ARG A 179 -22.53 -1.28 12.46
CA ARG A 179 -21.71 -1.33 13.67
C ARG A 179 -20.33 -0.78 13.37
N MET A 180 -19.67 -1.22 12.32
CA MET A 180 -18.33 -0.74 11.97
C MET A 180 -18.28 0.76 11.71
N GLU A 181 -19.28 1.33 11.02
CA GLU A 181 -19.37 2.77 10.76
C GLU A 181 -19.51 3.59 12.05
N ARG A 182 -20.09 3.05 13.13
CA ARG A 182 -20.12 3.70 14.45
C ARG A 182 -18.75 3.74 15.13
N TRP A 183 -17.86 2.79 14.86
CA TRP A 183 -16.52 2.71 15.47
C TRP A 183 -15.42 3.32 14.60
N CYS A 184 -15.62 3.37 13.27
CA CYS A 184 -14.76 4.03 12.30
C CYS A 184 -15.63 4.60 11.17
N PRO A 185 -15.96 5.91 11.21
CA PRO A 185 -16.77 6.53 10.17
C PRO A 185 -16.09 6.35 8.80
N LEU A 186 -16.75 5.63 7.91
CA LEU A 186 -16.35 5.51 6.51
C LEU A 186 -16.84 6.79 5.80
N ARG A 187 -16.03 7.85 5.82
CA ARG A 187 -16.28 9.08 5.05
C ARG A 187 -15.41 9.12 3.81
#